data_AF-A0A820AQ29-F1
#
_entry.id   AF-A0A820AQ29-F1
#
_cell.length_a   1.000
_cell.length_b   1.000
_cell.length_c   1.000
_cell.angle_alpha   90.00
_cell.angle_beta   90.00
_cell.angle_gamma   90.00
#
_symmetry.space_group_name_H-M   'P 1'
#
loop_
_entity.id
_entity.type
_entity.pdbx_description
1 polymer ?
#
loop_
_entity_poly.entity_id
_entity_poly.type
_entity_poly.pdbx_seq_one_letter_code
_entity_poly.pdbx_strand_id
1 'polypeptide(L)'
;RLEKAELIDGPIINRYRELAEQHQLWISLDGFHQRSDDGTRLLNSHLIINYQGDIIGRYSKIHLFYVQPAYLVVRESDFTQPG
;
A
#
# COMPACT_ATOMS: atom_id res chain seq x y z
N ARG A 1 -6.15 -11.87 -1.93
CA ARG A 1 -5.66 -10.51 -1.55
C ARG A 1 -4.14 -10.49 -1.40
N LEU A 2 -3.57 -11.32 -0.51
CA LEU A 2 -2.11 -11.45 -0.34
C LEU A 2 -1.40 -11.92 -1.62
N GLU A 3 -2.05 -12.74 -2.45
CA GLU A 3 -1.50 -13.19 -3.75
C GLU A 3 -1.27 -12.07 -4.78
N LYS A 4 -1.90 -10.91 -4.57
CA LYS A 4 -1.78 -9.71 -5.41
C LYS A 4 -0.99 -8.61 -4.71
N ALA A 5 -0.50 -8.86 -3.49
CA ALA A 5 0.35 -7.91 -2.79
C ALA A 5 1.76 -7.96 -3.38
N GLU A 6 2.37 -6.79 -3.51
CA GLU A 6 3.70 -6.65 -4.09
C GLU A 6 4.65 -6.04 -3.06
N LEU A 7 5.96 -6.25 -3.27
CA LEU A 7 6.97 -5.48 -2.54
C LEU A 7 6.91 -4.01 -2.99
N ILE A 8 7.51 -3.12 -2.20
CA ILE A 8 7.54 -1.68 -2.50
C ILE A 8 8.31 -1.35 -3.79
N ASP A 9 9.20 -2.24 -4.22
CA ASP A 9 9.95 -2.22 -5.47
C ASP A 9 9.40 -3.23 -6.49
N GLY A 10 8.13 -3.63 -6.31
CA GLY A 10 7.42 -4.54 -7.19
C GLY A 10 7.04 -3.91 -8.54
N PRO A 11 6.53 -4.73 -9.48
CA PRO A 11 6.21 -4.31 -10.84
C PRO A 11 5.30 -3.07 -10.93
N ILE A 12 4.24 -3.00 -10.11
CA ILE A 12 3.30 -1.87 -10.14
C ILE A 12 3.99 -0.59 -9.70
N ILE A 13 4.75 -0.61 -8.61
CA ILE A 13 5.42 0.59 -8.11
C ILE A 13 6.50 1.05 -9.07
N ASN A 14 7.29 0.13 -9.63
CA ASN A 14 8.29 0.48 -10.65
C ASN A 14 7.62 1.14 -11.86
N ARG A 15 6.46 0.65 -12.28
CA ARG A 15 5.71 1.29 -13.37
C ARG A 15 5.24 2.70 -13.01
N TYR A 16 4.80 2.94 -11.78
CA TYR A 16 4.45 4.30 -11.33
C TYR A 16 5.68 5.22 -11.25
N ARG A 17 6.84 4.70 -10.83
CA ARG A 17 8.10 5.46 -10.82
C ARG A 17 8.50 5.89 -12.23
N GLU A 18 8.45 4.97 -13.20
CA GLU A 18 8.70 5.25 -14.63
C GLU A 18 7.73 6.33 -15.16
N LEU A 19 6.44 6.23 -14.84
CA LEU A 19 5.44 7.21 -15.27
C LEU A 19 5.67 8.59 -14.64
N ALA A 20 6.07 8.64 -13.36
CA ALA A 20 6.39 9.88 -12.68
C ALA A 20 7.57 10.60 -13.35
N GLU A 21 8.63 9.85 -13.67
CA GLU A 21 9.80 10.35 -14.38
C GLU A 21 9.46 10.76 -15.83
N GLN A 22 8.79 9.89 -16.59
CA GLN A 22 8.44 10.14 -17.99
C GLN A 22 7.57 11.40 -18.15
N HIS A 23 6.65 11.64 -17.23
CA HIS A 23 5.71 12.76 -17.31
C HIS A 23 6.09 13.96 -16.45
N GLN A 24 7.18 13.88 -15.68
CA GLN A 24 7.65 14.93 -14.77
C GLN A 24 6.57 15.34 -13.76
N LEU A 25 5.92 14.35 -13.14
CA LEU A 25 4.82 14.55 -12.19
C LEU A 25 5.12 13.90 -10.84
N TRP A 26 4.54 14.47 -9.80
CA TRP A 26 4.46 13.81 -8.50
C TRP A 26 3.25 12.89 -8.46
N ILE A 27 3.41 11.73 -7.83
CA ILE A 27 2.34 10.76 -7.66
C ILE A 27 2.10 10.51 -6.17
N SER A 28 0.86 10.71 -5.74
CA SER A 28 0.36 10.28 -4.45
C SER A 28 -0.46 9.01 -4.64
N LEU A 29 0.14 7.86 -4.32
CA LEU A 29 -0.46 6.54 -4.50
C LEU A 29 -0.98 6.01 -3.17
N ASP A 30 -2.27 6.15 -2.92
CA ASP A 30 -2.93 5.62 -1.73
C ASP A 30 -3.42 4.17 -1.96
N GLY A 31 -3.56 3.40 -0.87
CA GLY A 31 -4.20 2.08 -0.91
C GLY A 31 -3.35 0.96 -1.52
N PHE A 32 -2.03 1.11 -1.65
CA PHE A 32 -1.17 0.06 -2.17
C PHE A 32 -1.10 -1.12 -1.20
N HIS A 33 -1.49 -2.31 -1.66
CA HIS A 33 -1.34 -3.55 -0.88
C HIS A 33 0.12 -4.01 -0.92
N GLN A 34 0.92 -3.46 0.00
CA GLN A 34 2.30 -3.86 0.18
C GLN A 34 2.37 -5.19 0.93
N ARG A 35 3.23 -6.11 0.49
CA ARG A 35 3.53 -7.33 1.24
C ARG A 35 4.33 -6.98 2.52
N SER A 36 3.91 -7.49 3.67
CA SER A 36 4.64 -7.34 4.93
C SER A 36 5.89 -8.22 4.96
N ASP A 37 6.82 -7.89 5.86
CA ASP A 37 8.06 -8.67 6.06
C ASP A 37 7.77 -10.08 6.60
N ASP A 38 6.68 -10.25 7.37
CA ASP A 38 6.25 -11.56 7.87
C ASP A 38 5.62 -12.44 6.77
N GLY A 39 5.29 -11.87 5.61
CA GLY A 39 4.72 -12.57 4.47
C GLY A 39 3.32 -13.16 4.70
N THR A 40 2.71 -12.94 5.86
CA THR A 40 1.39 -13.50 6.24
C THR A 40 0.26 -12.49 6.07
N ARG A 41 0.57 -11.20 6.16
CA ARG A 41 -0.39 -10.09 6.03
C ARG A 41 0.10 -9.08 4.99
N LEU A 42 -0.72 -8.06 4.75
CA LEU A 42 -0.34 -6.93 3.91
C LEU A 42 -0.33 -5.64 4.72
N LEU A 43 0.40 -4.64 4.25
CA LEU A 43 0.30 -3.27 4.73
C LEU A 43 -0.55 -2.50 3.70
N ASN A 44 -1.50 -1.72 4.20
CA ASN A 44 -2.17 -0.73 3.36
C ASN A 44 -1.30 0.52 3.34
N SER A 45 -0.58 0.74 2.24
CA SER A 45 0.48 1.76 2.16
C SER A 45 0.11 2.89 1.21
N HIS A 46 0.41 4.11 1.65
CA HIS A 46 0.39 5.33 0.86
C HIS A 46 1.82 5.73 0.54
N LEU A 47 2.13 5.88 -0.75
CA LEU A 47 3.44 6.27 -1.25
C LEU A 47 3.37 7.66 -1.89
N ILE A 48 4.42 8.46 -1.68
CA ILE A 48 4.68 9.69 -2.42
C ILE A 48 5.90 9.46 -3.29
N ILE A 49 5.70 9.58 -4.61
CA ILE A 49 6.75 9.45 -5.63
C ILE A 49 6.98 10.84 -6.23
N ASN A 50 8.23 11.30 -6.25
CA ASN A 50 8.60 12.58 -6.84
C ASN A 50 8.72 12.47 -8.38
N TYR A 51 9.00 13.59 -9.04
CA TYR A 51 9.13 13.68 -10.50
C TYR A 51 10.39 13.01 -11.07
N GLN A 52 11.33 12.58 -10.24
CA GLN A 52 12.45 11.71 -10.63
C GLN A 52 12.11 10.22 -10.52
N GLY A 53 10.90 9.89 -10.07
CA GLY A 53 10.50 8.51 -9.79
C GLY A 53 11.02 7.99 -8.45
N ASP A 54 11.53 8.83 -7.55
CA ASP A 54 11.94 8.39 -6.20
C ASP A 54 10.76 8.34 -5.24
N ILE A 55 10.69 7.30 -4.42
CA ILE A 55 9.77 7.22 -3.29
C ILE A 55 10.34 8.08 -2.16
N ILE A 56 9.74 9.25 -1.96
CA ILE A 56 10.17 10.23 -0.94
C ILE A 56 9.33 10.17 0.34
N GLY A 57 8.21 9.45 0.30
CA GLY A 57 7.30 9.31 1.43
C GLY A 57 6.63 7.96 1.41
N ARG A 58 6.51 7.37 2.60
CA ARG A 58 5.76 6.14 2.83
C ARG A 58 5.01 6.27 4.15
N TYR A 59 3.73 5.97 4.10
CA TYR A 59 2.86 5.80 5.25
C TYR A 59 2.18 4.44 5.11
N SER A 60 2.02 3.73 6.20
CA SER A 60 1.15 2.57 6.24
C SER A 60 -0.05 2.90 7.14
N LYS A 61 -1.21 2.28 6.91
CA LYS A 61 -2.45 2.65 7.60
C LYS A 61 -2.41 2.17 9.05
N ILE A 62 -2.40 3.12 9.99
CA ILE A 62 -2.35 2.84 11.43
C ILE A 62 -3.73 2.43 11.97
N HIS A 63 -4.79 3.13 11.56
CA HIS A 63 -6.15 2.90 12.04
C HIS A 63 -6.92 1.97 11.11
N LEU A 64 -7.00 0.69 11.46
CA LEU A 64 -7.70 -0.31 10.66
C LEU A 64 -9.19 -0.39 11.02
N PHE A 65 -10.00 -0.67 10.02
CA PHE A 65 -11.45 -0.76 10.14
C PHE A 65 -11.86 -2.00 10.96
N TYR A 66 -12.73 -1.79 11.93
CA TYR A 66 -13.35 -2.86 12.70
C TYR A 66 -14.79 -2.50 13.05
N VAL A 67 -15.71 -3.42 12.78
CA VAL A 67 -17.13 -3.29 13.14
C VAL A 67 -17.76 -4.66 13.37
N GLN A 68 -18.65 -4.76 14.37
CA GLN A 68 -19.29 -6.01 14.77
C GLN A 68 -20.78 -5.81 15.12
N PRO A 69 -21.68 -5.63 14.12
CA PRO A 69 -23.12 -5.77 14.32
C PRO A 69 -23.53 -7.25 14.51
N ALA A 70 -24.80 -7.50 14.88
CA ALA A 70 -25.31 -8.84 15.16
C ALA A 70 -25.23 -9.84 13.97
N TYR A 71 -25.18 -9.34 12.74
CA TYR A 71 -25.23 -10.14 11.51
C TYR A 71 -23.94 -10.12 10.70
N LEU A 72 -22.90 -9.39 11.14
CA LEU A 72 -21.66 -9.24 10.38
C LEU A 72 -20.49 -8.92 11.32
N VAL A 73 -19.32 -9.48 11.02
CA VAL A 73 -18.05 -9.05 11.60
C VAL A 73 -17.15 -8.64 10.45
N VAL A 74 -16.68 -7.39 10.46
CA VAL A 74 -15.61 -6.95 9.56
C VAL A 74 -14.44 -6.52 10.42
N ARG A 75 -13.29 -7.16 10.20
CA ARG A 75 -12.06 -6.88 10.91
C ARG A 75 -10.92 -6.80 9.91
N GLU A 76 -10.52 -5.59 9.56
CA GLU A 76 -9.46 -5.35 8.57
C GLU A 76 -8.11 -5.93 9.03
N SER A 77 -7.89 -6.01 10.34
CA SER A 77 -6.66 -6.55 10.94
C SER A 77 -6.44 -8.05 10.72
N ASP A 78 -7.46 -8.79 10.29
CA ASP A 78 -7.32 -10.23 9.96
C ASP A 78 -6.43 -10.46 8.73
N PHE A 79 -6.31 -9.45 7.87
CA PHE A 79 -5.51 -9.52 6.64
C PHE A 79 -4.51 -8.37 6.49
N THR A 80 -4.74 -7.23 7.14
CA THR A 80 -3.87 -6.05 7.08
C THR A 80 -3.14 -5.86 8.41
N GLN A 81 -1.84 -5.61 8.37
CA GLN A 81 -1.08 -5.19 9.54
C GLN A 81 -1.15 -3.66 9.68
N PRO A 82 -1.41 -3.13 10.89
CA PRO A 82 -1.23 -1.71 11.15
C PRO A 82 0.27 -1.38 11.19
N GLY A 83 0.64 -0.20 10.73
CA GLY A 83 2.02 0.30 10.77
C GLY A 83 2.11 1.61 10.03
#